data_AF-A0A0R2DJJ1-F1
#
_entry.id   AF-A0A0R2DJJ1-F1
#
_cell.length_a   1.000
_cell.length_b   1.000
_cell.length_c   1.000
_cell.angle_alpha   90.00
_cell.angle_beta   90.00
_cell.angle_gamma   90.00
#
_symmetry.space_group_name_H-M   'P 1'
#
loop_
_entity.id
_entity.type
_entity.pdbx_description
1 polymer ?
#
loop_
_entity_poly.entity_id
_entity_poly.type
_entity_poly.pdbx_seq_one_letter_code
_entity_poly.pdbx_strand_id
1 'polypeptide(L)'
;MPTITHILEQENLKLNDIQAVVVAQGPGSYTGVRIGVTAAKTMAKVLNKKLYGVSTLALLARNVLDSEALIVPVIDARNHNFFASAYSVDEEGHYSEQLKEQHIDFEGLVNQLRSKAVKLGKNKLIFVGESLKEQQSEFSDLFSKTEVKIEVAKDNLVHAELAISMLDQLTPENIDLFVPEYLRKTQAETDWAKTNGDHDGNQYVEEV
;
A
#
# COMPACT_ATOMS: atom_id res chain seq x y z
N MET A 1 -14.93 17.89 9.44
CA MET A 1 -14.87 16.55 8.84
C MET A 1 -16.15 15.79 9.21
N PRO A 2 -17.23 15.91 8.42
CA PRO A 2 -18.56 15.45 8.82
C PRO A 2 -18.62 13.96 9.20
N THR A 3 -17.95 13.10 8.44
CA THR A 3 -17.95 11.64 8.68
C THR A 3 -17.30 11.26 10.01
N ILE A 4 -16.16 11.88 10.36
CA ILE A 4 -15.48 11.58 11.63
C ILE A 4 -16.34 12.04 12.81
N THR A 5 -16.89 13.24 12.73
CA THR A 5 -17.80 13.76 13.76
C THR A 5 -19.01 12.85 13.93
N HIS A 6 -19.61 12.40 12.82
CA HIS A 6 -20.76 11.51 12.84
C HIS A 6 -20.46 10.16 13.53
N ILE A 7 -19.33 9.52 13.20
CA ILE A 7 -18.95 8.23 13.81
C ILE A 7 -18.70 8.40 15.32
N LEU A 8 -18.02 9.47 15.73
CA LEU A 8 -17.79 9.74 17.15
C LEU A 8 -19.11 9.95 17.91
N GLU A 9 -20.06 10.67 17.32
CA GLU A 9 -21.40 10.87 17.91
C GLU A 9 -22.17 9.55 18.02
N GLN A 10 -22.12 8.69 17.00
CA GLN A 10 -22.77 7.38 17.00
C GLN A 10 -22.22 6.46 18.10
N GLU A 11 -20.91 6.49 18.34
CA GLU A 11 -20.23 5.69 19.37
C GLU A 11 -20.20 6.39 20.74
N ASN A 12 -20.85 7.54 20.89
CA ASN A 12 -20.86 8.38 22.10
C ASN A 12 -19.43 8.72 22.60
N LEU A 13 -18.52 8.94 21.66
CA LEU A 13 -17.13 9.33 21.89
C LEU A 13 -16.93 10.82 21.64
N LYS A 14 -15.96 11.41 22.32
CA LYS A 14 -15.50 12.78 22.11
C LYS A 14 -14.16 12.77 21.38
N LEU A 15 -13.82 13.88 20.73
CA LEU A 15 -12.51 14.05 20.08
C LEU A 15 -11.32 13.79 21.02
N ASN A 16 -11.45 14.11 22.30
CA ASN A 16 -10.38 13.89 23.28
C ASN A 16 -10.19 12.42 23.67
N ASP A 17 -11.15 11.55 23.38
CA ASP A 17 -11.06 10.11 23.63
C ASP A 17 -10.16 9.41 22.61
N ILE A 18 -9.82 10.09 21.50
CA ILE A 18 -8.83 9.61 20.52
C ILE A 18 -7.47 9.46 21.19
N GLN A 19 -6.88 8.27 21.08
CA GLN A 19 -5.58 7.94 21.67
C GLN A 19 -4.42 8.16 20.68
N ALA A 20 -4.66 7.87 19.40
CA ALA A 20 -3.72 8.03 18.31
C ALA A 20 -4.47 8.24 16.99
N VAL A 21 -3.76 8.74 15.98
CA VAL A 21 -4.25 8.86 14.61
C VAL A 21 -3.40 7.96 13.74
N VAL A 22 -4.04 7.10 12.96
CA VAL A 22 -3.37 6.25 11.96
C VAL A 22 -3.89 6.63 10.58
N VAL A 23 -3.00 6.69 9.59
CA VAL A 23 -3.38 7.05 8.23
C VAL A 23 -2.62 6.22 7.22
N ALA A 24 -3.33 5.77 6.19
CA ALA A 24 -2.70 5.21 5.00
C ALA A 24 -1.84 6.29 4.34
N GLN A 25 -0.52 6.12 4.41
CA GLN A 25 0.46 7.10 3.93
C GLN A 25 0.64 7.04 2.41
N GLY A 26 0.21 5.94 1.80
CA GLY A 26 0.39 5.64 0.38
C GLY A 26 0.81 4.18 0.21
N PRO A 27 0.99 3.73 -1.04
CA PRO A 27 0.63 4.42 -2.28
C PRO A 27 -0.89 4.52 -2.46
N GLY A 28 -1.33 5.33 -3.43
CA GLY A 28 -2.75 5.52 -3.73
C GLY A 28 -3.01 6.74 -4.62
N SER A 29 -4.28 7.16 -4.71
CA SER A 29 -4.65 8.38 -5.44
C SER A 29 -3.93 9.60 -4.89
N TYR A 30 -3.19 10.33 -5.74
CA TYR A 30 -2.42 11.50 -5.34
C TYR A 30 -3.23 12.51 -4.51
N THR A 31 -4.45 12.83 -4.97
CA THR A 31 -5.35 13.73 -4.26
C THR A 31 -5.87 13.10 -2.96
N GLY A 32 -6.27 11.83 -2.99
CA GLY A 32 -6.84 11.14 -1.84
C GLY A 32 -5.85 11.01 -0.68
N VAL A 33 -4.63 10.52 -0.97
CA VAL A 33 -3.58 10.35 0.03
C VAL A 33 -3.18 11.70 0.63
N ARG A 34 -3.03 12.75 -0.19
CA ARG A 34 -2.73 14.11 0.31
C ARG A 34 -3.80 14.63 1.25
N ILE A 35 -5.08 14.49 0.89
CA ILE A 35 -6.19 14.92 1.74
C ILE A 35 -6.19 14.14 3.05
N GLY A 36 -6.09 12.81 2.99
CA GLY A 36 -6.08 11.93 4.15
C GLY A 36 -4.93 12.24 5.11
N VAL A 37 -3.70 12.31 4.58
CA VAL A 37 -2.51 12.65 5.37
C VAL A 37 -2.63 14.05 5.97
N THR A 38 -3.11 15.05 5.22
CA THR A 38 -3.27 16.42 5.75
C THR A 38 -4.30 16.48 6.88
N ALA A 39 -5.42 15.79 6.73
CA ALA A 39 -6.45 15.66 7.76
C ALA A 39 -5.90 14.98 9.02
N ALA A 40 -5.19 13.85 8.85
CA ALA A 40 -4.60 13.09 9.94
C ALA A 40 -3.52 13.89 10.69
N LYS A 41 -2.60 14.54 9.99
CA LYS A 41 -1.57 15.43 10.57
C LYS A 41 -2.21 16.54 11.39
N THR A 42 -3.20 17.22 10.82
CA THR A 42 -3.88 18.34 11.48
C THR A 42 -4.58 17.86 12.75
N MET A 43 -5.27 16.73 12.68
CA MET A 43 -5.95 16.14 13.84
C MET A 43 -4.97 15.74 14.94
N ALA A 44 -3.91 15.01 14.58
CA ALA A 44 -2.86 14.59 15.53
C ALA A 44 -2.22 15.80 16.21
N LYS A 45 -1.93 16.87 15.44
CA LYS A 45 -1.34 18.12 15.95
C LYS A 45 -2.28 18.85 16.92
N VAL A 46 -3.54 19.05 16.53
CA VAL A 46 -4.52 19.79 17.35
C VAL A 46 -4.87 19.03 18.64
N LEU A 47 -4.98 17.70 18.57
CA LEU A 47 -5.30 16.86 19.72
C LEU A 47 -4.07 16.49 20.57
N ASN A 48 -2.87 16.88 20.14
CA ASN A 48 -1.59 16.47 20.73
C ASN A 48 -1.49 14.93 20.90
N LYS A 49 -1.77 14.20 19.82
CA LYS A 49 -1.76 12.73 19.78
C LYS A 49 -0.69 12.22 18.83
N LYS A 50 -0.28 10.96 19.04
CA LYS A 50 0.66 10.27 18.15
C LYS A 50 0.02 10.07 16.76
N LEU A 51 0.83 10.24 15.72
CA LEU A 51 0.47 9.95 14.35
C LEU A 51 1.27 8.72 13.90
N TYR A 52 0.62 7.82 13.17
CA TYR A 52 1.24 6.66 12.57
C TYR A 52 0.92 6.62 11.08
N GLY A 53 1.96 6.52 10.25
CA GLY A 53 1.83 6.19 8.84
C GLY A 53 1.79 4.68 8.66
N VAL A 54 0.97 4.22 7.73
CA VAL A 54 0.92 2.81 7.36
C VAL A 54 0.76 2.70 5.85
N SER A 55 1.40 1.70 5.25
CA SER A 55 1.22 1.44 3.83
C SER A 55 -0.21 0.99 3.52
N THR A 56 -0.77 1.54 2.43
CA THR A 56 -2.02 1.08 1.85
C THR A 56 -1.92 -0.37 1.37
N LEU A 57 -0.81 -0.75 0.74
CA LEU A 57 -0.64 -2.10 0.18
C LEU A 57 -0.46 -3.14 1.29
N ALA A 58 0.26 -2.80 2.36
CA ALA A 58 0.39 -3.66 3.54
C ALA A 58 -0.97 -3.90 4.21
N LEU A 59 -1.81 -2.86 4.32
CA LEU A 59 -3.19 -3.01 4.83
C LEU A 59 -4.04 -3.91 3.94
N LEU A 60 -3.98 -3.72 2.61
CA LEU A 60 -4.71 -4.57 1.67
C LEU A 60 -4.26 -6.04 1.76
N ALA A 61 -2.95 -6.29 1.86
CA ALA A 61 -2.45 -7.66 1.98
C ALA A 61 -2.99 -8.39 3.21
N ARG A 62 -3.23 -7.66 4.31
CA ARG A 62 -3.75 -8.22 5.56
C ARG A 62 -5.23 -8.63 5.52
N ASN A 63 -5.95 -8.34 4.43
CA ASN A 63 -7.28 -8.90 4.19
C ASN A 63 -7.24 -10.41 3.88
N VAL A 64 -6.05 -10.97 3.63
CA VAL A 64 -5.88 -12.34 3.18
C VAL A 64 -4.98 -13.10 4.15
N LEU A 65 -5.55 -14.11 4.81
CA LEU A 65 -4.82 -15.07 5.64
C LEU A 65 -4.78 -16.42 4.92
N ASP A 66 -3.76 -16.62 4.08
CA ASP A 66 -3.53 -17.86 3.34
C ASP A 66 -2.02 -18.13 3.25
N SER A 67 -1.54 -19.10 4.05
CA SER A 67 -0.11 -19.40 4.15
C SER A 67 0.47 -20.06 2.89
N GLU A 68 -0.36 -20.60 2.00
CA GLU A 68 0.09 -21.20 0.73
C GLU A 68 0.20 -20.16 -0.39
N ALA A 69 -0.35 -18.96 -0.18
CA ALA A 69 -0.38 -17.89 -1.15
C ALA A 69 0.81 -16.93 -1.05
N LEU A 70 1.18 -16.37 -2.19
CA LEU A 70 1.83 -15.07 -2.26
C LEU A 70 0.72 -14.03 -2.49
N ILE A 71 0.55 -13.13 -1.53
CA ILE A 71 -0.49 -12.10 -1.52
C ILE A 71 0.07 -10.88 -2.24
N VAL A 72 -0.62 -10.40 -3.26
CA VAL A 72 -0.16 -9.34 -4.17
C VAL A 72 -1.14 -8.18 -4.11
N PRO A 73 -0.99 -7.27 -3.14
CA PRO A 73 -1.75 -6.03 -3.13
C PRO A 73 -1.33 -5.17 -4.34
N VAL A 74 -2.32 -4.63 -5.03
CA VAL A 74 -2.13 -3.82 -6.23
C VAL A 74 -3.12 -2.66 -6.27
N ILE A 75 -2.64 -1.50 -6.73
CA ILE A 75 -3.45 -0.32 -6.99
C ILE A 75 -3.12 0.16 -8.40
N ASP A 76 -4.14 0.39 -9.22
CA ASP A 76 -3.98 0.90 -10.59
C ASP A 76 -3.30 2.27 -10.59
N ALA A 77 -2.16 2.38 -11.28
CA ALA A 77 -1.40 3.62 -11.48
C ALA A 77 -1.57 4.22 -12.89
N ARG A 78 -2.54 3.71 -13.66
CA ARG A 78 -2.90 4.02 -15.05
C ARG A 78 -1.86 3.57 -16.08
N ASN A 79 -2.26 3.50 -17.35
CA ASN A 79 -1.39 3.13 -18.48
C ASN A 79 -0.66 1.79 -18.28
N HIS A 80 -1.35 0.75 -17.81
CA HIS A 80 -0.77 -0.57 -17.52
C HIS A 80 0.39 -0.52 -16.49
N ASN A 81 0.37 0.46 -15.59
CA ASN A 81 1.25 0.54 -14.43
C ASN A 81 0.46 0.30 -13.15
N PHE A 82 1.15 -0.21 -12.15
CA PHE A 82 0.61 -0.57 -10.85
C PHE A 82 1.50 -0.06 -9.74
N PHE A 83 0.90 0.35 -8.63
CA PHE A 83 1.57 0.27 -7.35
C PHE A 83 1.36 -1.13 -6.81
N ALA A 84 2.44 -1.87 -6.60
CA ALA A 84 2.37 -3.26 -6.20
C ALA A 84 3.45 -3.62 -5.20
N SER A 85 3.16 -4.63 -4.39
CA SER A 85 4.09 -5.34 -3.53
C SER A 85 3.66 -6.80 -3.45
N ALA A 86 4.43 -7.60 -2.72
CA ALA A 86 4.06 -8.98 -2.46
C ALA A 86 4.41 -9.37 -1.02
N TYR A 87 3.52 -10.13 -0.40
CA TYR A 87 3.63 -10.58 0.98
C TYR A 87 3.36 -12.07 1.07
N SER A 88 3.95 -12.72 2.07
CA SER A 88 3.55 -14.05 2.51
C SER A 88 3.18 -14.00 3.98
N VAL A 89 2.22 -14.82 4.37
CA VAL A 89 1.82 -14.99 5.76
C VAL A 89 2.16 -16.42 6.21
N ASP A 90 2.61 -16.58 7.44
CA ASP A 90 2.82 -17.91 8.04
C ASP A 90 1.54 -18.45 8.70
N GLU A 91 1.59 -19.66 9.25
CA GLU A 91 0.46 -20.28 9.95
C GLU A 91 0.08 -19.54 11.25
N GLU A 92 0.99 -18.73 11.79
CA GLU A 92 0.78 -17.92 12.99
C GLU A 92 0.19 -16.54 12.67
N GLY A 93 0.05 -16.20 11.38
CA GLY A 93 -0.51 -14.92 10.93
C GLY A 93 0.52 -13.80 10.81
N HIS A 94 1.82 -14.11 10.83
CA HIS A 94 2.88 -13.12 10.63
C HIS A 94 3.12 -12.85 9.14
N TYR A 95 2.92 -11.60 8.75
CA TYR A 95 3.15 -11.13 7.40
C TYR A 95 4.63 -10.78 7.19
N SER A 96 5.18 -11.21 6.06
CA SER A 96 6.55 -10.92 5.62
C SER A 96 6.53 -10.32 4.22
N GLU A 97 7.23 -9.21 4.04
CA GLU A 97 7.39 -8.57 2.75
C GLU A 97 8.32 -9.40 1.86
N GLN A 98 7.83 -9.76 0.67
CA GLN A 98 8.55 -10.55 -0.35
C GLN A 98 8.97 -9.69 -1.54
N LEU A 99 8.20 -8.65 -1.85
CA LEU A 99 8.55 -7.58 -2.77
C LEU A 99 8.17 -6.25 -2.15
N LYS A 100 9.15 -5.34 -2.11
CA LYS A 100 8.93 -3.96 -1.66
C LYS A 100 7.94 -3.26 -2.58
N GLU A 101 7.19 -2.34 -2.00
CA GLU A 101 6.28 -1.46 -2.69
C GLU A 101 7.00 -0.65 -3.76
N GLN A 102 6.42 -0.66 -4.97
CA GLN A 102 7.03 -0.03 -6.13
C GLN A 102 5.95 0.39 -7.14
N HIS A 103 6.29 1.37 -7.96
CA HIS A 103 5.56 1.67 -9.20
C HIS A 103 6.19 0.87 -10.34
N ILE A 104 5.42 -0.01 -10.96
CA ILE A 104 5.93 -0.96 -11.95
C ILE A 104 4.92 -1.18 -13.07
N ASP A 105 5.41 -1.43 -14.28
CA ASP A 105 4.55 -1.86 -15.39
C ASP A 105 4.09 -3.31 -15.22
N PHE A 106 3.05 -3.67 -15.98
CA PHE A 106 2.44 -4.99 -15.92
C PHE A 106 3.43 -6.14 -16.17
N GLU A 107 4.27 -6.03 -17.20
CA GLU A 107 5.20 -7.09 -17.60
C GLU A 107 6.29 -7.29 -16.53
N GLY A 108 6.84 -6.19 -16.02
CA GLY A 108 7.79 -6.17 -14.93
C GLY A 108 7.23 -6.83 -13.67
N LEU A 109 5.99 -6.49 -13.30
CA LEU A 109 5.32 -7.09 -12.15
C LEU A 109 5.18 -8.60 -12.31
N VAL A 110 4.67 -9.07 -13.46
CA VAL A 110 4.49 -10.50 -13.74
C VAL A 110 5.83 -11.25 -13.67
N ASN A 111 6.90 -10.68 -14.23
CA ASN A 111 8.22 -11.28 -14.19
C ASN A 111 8.77 -11.41 -12.75
N GLN A 112 8.63 -10.37 -11.94
CA GLN A 112 9.05 -10.41 -10.53
C GLN A 112 8.22 -11.43 -9.72
N LEU A 113 6.90 -11.46 -9.91
CA LEU A 113 6.01 -12.40 -9.23
C LEU A 113 6.30 -13.85 -9.59
N ARG A 114 6.53 -14.17 -10.86
CA ARG A 114 6.92 -15.53 -11.28
C ARG A 114 8.23 -15.96 -10.62
N SER A 115 9.25 -15.11 -10.67
CA SER A 115 10.54 -15.40 -10.04
C SER A 115 10.41 -15.65 -8.54
N LYS A 116 9.60 -14.84 -7.85
CA LYS A 116 9.36 -14.96 -6.41
C LYS A 116 8.53 -16.19 -6.04
N ALA A 117 7.45 -16.46 -6.77
CA ALA A 117 6.60 -17.63 -6.54
C ALA A 117 7.41 -18.93 -6.64
N VAL A 118 8.24 -19.07 -7.69
CA VAL A 118 9.14 -20.23 -7.85
C VAL A 118 10.16 -20.33 -6.72
N LYS A 119 10.81 -19.21 -6.36
CA LYS A 119 11.82 -19.20 -5.29
C LYS A 119 11.25 -19.56 -3.92
N LEU A 120 10.01 -19.15 -3.64
CA LEU A 120 9.33 -19.37 -2.37
C LEU A 120 8.51 -20.68 -2.34
N GLY A 121 8.43 -21.41 -3.46
CA GLY A 121 7.59 -22.60 -3.57
C GLY A 121 6.09 -22.32 -3.45
N LYS A 122 5.65 -21.09 -3.74
CA LYS A 122 4.24 -20.70 -3.67
C LYS A 122 3.55 -21.06 -4.99
N ASN A 123 2.52 -21.90 -4.92
CA ASN A 123 1.72 -22.32 -6.07
C ASN A 123 0.42 -21.52 -6.22
N LYS A 124 0.27 -20.44 -5.44
CA LYS A 124 -0.95 -19.61 -5.42
C LYS A 124 -0.58 -18.13 -5.32
N LEU A 125 -1.16 -17.31 -6.17
CA LEU A 125 -1.15 -15.85 -6.08
C LEU A 125 -2.56 -15.37 -5.76
N ILE A 126 -2.67 -14.52 -4.74
CA ILE A 126 -3.93 -13.84 -4.42
C ILE A 126 -3.71 -12.35 -4.62
N PHE A 127 -4.36 -11.79 -5.64
CA PHE A 127 -4.32 -10.35 -5.87
C PHE A 127 -5.37 -9.66 -5.01
N VAL A 128 -5.00 -8.53 -4.40
CA VAL A 128 -5.87 -7.73 -3.53
C VAL A 128 -5.84 -6.28 -3.97
N GLY A 129 -6.99 -5.64 -4.06
CA GLY A 129 -7.09 -4.22 -4.42
C GLY A 129 -8.10 -3.95 -5.53
N GLU A 130 -8.25 -2.66 -5.85
CA GLU A 130 -9.30 -2.18 -6.74
C GLU A 130 -9.01 -2.54 -8.21
N SER A 131 -10.07 -2.67 -9.02
CA SER A 131 -10.03 -2.78 -10.49
C SER A 131 -9.36 -4.02 -11.11
N LEU A 132 -9.04 -5.05 -10.31
CA LEU A 132 -8.46 -6.30 -10.83
C LEU A 132 -9.38 -7.15 -11.70
N LYS A 133 -10.69 -6.89 -11.71
CA LYS A 133 -11.65 -7.70 -12.48
C LYS A 133 -11.43 -7.62 -13.99
N GLU A 134 -10.99 -6.47 -14.49
CA GLU A 134 -10.71 -6.28 -15.92
C GLU A 134 -9.38 -6.93 -16.33
N GLN A 135 -8.40 -6.92 -15.42
CA GLN A 135 -7.05 -7.46 -15.65
C GLN A 135 -6.93 -8.94 -15.25
N GLN A 136 -7.98 -9.52 -14.65
CA GLN A 136 -7.96 -10.89 -14.15
C GLN A 136 -7.67 -11.90 -15.27
N SER A 137 -8.24 -11.69 -16.46
CA SER A 137 -7.95 -12.52 -17.63
C SER A 137 -6.50 -12.38 -18.08
N GLU A 138 -5.95 -11.17 -18.09
CA GLU A 138 -4.56 -10.92 -18.50
C GLU A 138 -3.57 -11.60 -17.54
N PHE A 139 -3.80 -11.49 -16.23
CA PHE A 139 -3.02 -12.21 -15.23
C PHE A 139 -3.19 -13.73 -15.39
N SER A 140 -4.42 -14.23 -15.55
CA SER A 140 -4.68 -15.67 -15.72
C SER A 140 -3.98 -16.26 -16.94
N ASP A 141 -4.06 -15.58 -18.09
CA ASP A 141 -3.45 -16.04 -19.34
C ASP A 141 -1.93 -16.10 -19.25
N LEU A 142 -1.31 -15.14 -18.55
CA LEU A 142 0.14 -15.12 -18.37
C LEU A 142 0.64 -16.22 -17.44
N PHE A 143 -0.14 -16.67 -16.45
CA PHE A 143 0.26 -17.76 -15.57
C PHE A 143 -0.28 -19.13 -16.00
N SER A 144 -1.03 -19.21 -17.12
CA SER A 144 -1.59 -20.45 -17.69
C SER A 144 -0.56 -21.56 -17.97
N LYS A 145 0.73 -21.20 -18.15
CA LYS A 145 1.85 -22.13 -18.37
C LYS A 145 2.61 -22.50 -17.09
N THR A 146 2.15 -22.05 -15.94
CA THR A 146 2.75 -22.31 -14.62
C THR A 146 1.73 -23.01 -13.73
N GLU A 147 2.17 -23.81 -12.75
CA GLU A 147 1.26 -24.46 -11.77
C GLU A 147 0.67 -23.47 -10.74
N VAL A 148 0.78 -22.17 -11.01
CA VAL A 148 0.41 -21.10 -10.09
C VAL A 148 -1.06 -20.73 -10.29
N LYS A 149 -1.88 -20.96 -9.27
CA LYS A 149 -3.30 -20.57 -9.25
C LYS A 149 -3.43 -19.08 -8.97
N ILE A 150 -4.33 -18.40 -9.68
CA ILE A 150 -4.62 -16.98 -9.47
C ILE A 150 -6.02 -16.82 -8.90
N GLU A 151 -6.12 -16.06 -7.81
CA GLU A 151 -7.36 -15.65 -7.20
C GLU A 151 -7.37 -14.13 -6.97
N VAL A 152 -8.56 -13.54 -6.97
CA VAL A 152 -8.76 -12.16 -6.53
C VAL A 152 -9.45 -12.24 -5.17
N ALA A 153 -8.94 -11.51 -4.18
CA ALA A 153 -9.53 -11.49 -2.86
C ALA A 153 -10.97 -11.00 -2.91
N LYS A 154 -11.81 -11.56 -2.03
CA LYS A 154 -13.21 -11.13 -1.88
C LYS A 154 -13.29 -9.74 -1.27
N ASP A 155 -12.38 -9.44 -0.36
CA ASP A 155 -12.29 -8.16 0.33
C ASP A 155 -11.11 -7.34 -0.21
N ASN A 156 -11.44 -6.19 -0.80
CA ASN A 156 -10.50 -5.29 -1.45
C ASN A 156 -10.55 -3.88 -0.84
N LEU A 157 -11.07 -3.76 0.39
CA LEU A 157 -11.14 -2.50 1.11
C LEU A 157 -10.06 -2.43 2.18
N VAL A 158 -9.69 -1.20 2.55
CA VAL A 158 -8.82 -0.98 3.71
C VAL A 158 -9.71 -0.93 4.96
N HIS A 159 -9.43 -1.80 5.92
CA HIS A 159 -10.14 -1.85 7.21
C HIS A 159 -9.33 -1.22 8.33
N ALA A 160 -10.02 -0.45 9.19
CA ALA A 160 -9.39 0.24 10.31
C ALA A 160 -8.81 -0.72 11.37
N GLU A 161 -9.43 -1.88 11.58
CA GLU A 161 -8.95 -2.90 12.51
C GLU A 161 -7.56 -3.46 12.13
N LEU A 162 -7.27 -3.55 10.83
CA LEU A 162 -5.97 -4.01 10.35
C LEU A 162 -4.88 -2.98 10.68
N ALA A 163 -5.20 -1.69 10.60
CA ALA A 163 -4.28 -0.64 11.02
C ALA A 163 -3.99 -0.70 12.52
N ILE A 164 -4.99 -1.07 13.35
CA ILE A 164 -4.79 -1.29 14.79
C ILE A 164 -3.86 -2.49 15.03
N SER A 165 -4.05 -3.59 14.30
CA SER A 165 -3.19 -4.79 14.41
C SER A 165 -1.73 -4.53 14.04
N MET A 166 -1.44 -3.42 13.36
CA MET A 166 -0.09 -3.01 12.97
C MET A 166 0.56 -2.08 13.99
N LEU A 167 -0.18 -1.48 14.92
CA LEU A 167 0.32 -0.40 15.77
C LEU A 167 1.59 -0.77 16.54
N ASP A 168 1.69 -2.00 17.04
CA ASP A 168 2.87 -2.48 17.79
C ASP A 168 4.13 -2.60 16.91
N GLN A 169 3.96 -2.68 15.60
CA GLN A 169 5.04 -2.76 14.61
C GLN A 169 5.40 -1.38 14.03
N LEU A 170 4.61 -0.35 14.33
CA LEU A 170 4.77 0.99 13.79
C LEU A 170 5.43 1.93 14.81
N THR A 171 6.28 2.81 14.31
CA THR A 171 6.85 3.90 15.12
C THR A 171 6.02 5.16 14.95
N PRO A 172 5.80 5.94 16.01
CA PRO A 172 5.16 7.25 15.89
C PRO A 172 5.96 8.17 14.97
N GLU A 173 5.26 8.87 14.09
CA GLU A 173 5.81 9.78 13.11
C GLU A 173 6.05 11.18 13.66
N ASN A 174 7.03 11.89 13.10
CA ASN A 174 7.15 13.33 13.34
C ASN A 174 6.07 14.07 12.55
N ILE A 175 5.07 14.60 13.26
CA ILE A 175 3.90 15.25 12.66
C ILE A 175 4.29 16.42 11.75
N ASP A 176 5.34 17.19 12.03
CA ASP A 176 5.68 18.33 11.19
C ASP A 176 6.31 17.88 9.86
N LEU A 177 7.13 16.82 9.91
CA LEU A 177 7.85 16.26 8.75
C LEU A 177 7.06 15.20 7.97
N PHE A 178 5.96 14.69 8.51
CA PHE A 178 5.20 13.59 7.90
C PHE A 178 4.63 14.00 6.52
N VAL A 179 4.89 13.21 5.49
CA VAL A 179 4.42 13.47 4.12
C VAL A 179 3.85 12.20 3.51
N PRO A 180 2.92 12.31 2.55
CA PRO A 180 2.50 11.17 1.75
C PRO A 180 3.68 10.45 1.09
N GLU A 181 3.56 9.14 0.96
CA GLU A 181 4.51 8.32 0.22
C GLU A 181 4.11 8.26 -1.24
N TYR A 182 4.96 8.83 -2.10
CA TYR A 182 4.75 8.86 -3.55
C TYR A 182 5.72 7.89 -4.22
N LEU A 183 5.22 6.72 -4.63
CA LEU A 183 6.04 5.72 -5.32
C LEU A 183 6.20 5.99 -6.83
N ARG A 184 5.39 6.88 -7.39
CA ARG A 184 5.49 7.27 -8.80
C ARG A 184 6.42 8.48 -8.90
N LYS A 185 7.56 8.31 -9.57
CA LYS A 185 8.42 9.42 -9.99
C LYS A 185 7.59 10.43 -10.77
N THR A 186 7.77 11.70 -10.47
CA THR A 186 7.15 12.79 -11.21
C THR A 186 7.62 12.79 -12.66
N GLN A 187 6.85 13.44 -13.55
CA GLN A 187 7.24 13.58 -14.95
C GLN A 187 8.61 14.29 -15.08
N ALA A 188 8.84 15.31 -14.25
CA ALA A 188 10.11 16.04 -14.21
C ALA A 188 11.29 15.15 -13.81
N GLU A 189 11.15 14.33 -12.75
CA GLU A 189 12.18 13.37 -12.34
C GLU A 189 12.44 12.31 -13.42
N THR A 190 11.38 11.85 -14.09
CA THR A 190 11.49 10.87 -15.17
C THR A 190 12.22 11.46 -16.38
N ASP A 191 11.92 12.70 -16.75
CA ASP A 191 12.55 13.38 -17.89
C ASP A 191 13.99 13.82 -17.57
N TRP A 192 14.27 14.17 -16.32
CA TRP A 192 15.63 14.41 -15.83
C TRP A 192 16.46 13.12 -15.83
N ALA A 193 15.92 12.00 -15.35
CA ALA A 193 16.61 10.71 -15.31
C ALA A 193 16.97 10.18 -16.72
N LYS A 194 16.12 10.45 -17.72
CA LYS A 194 16.45 10.16 -19.14
C LYS A 194 17.66 10.94 -19.63
N THR A 195 17.91 12.12 -19.08
CA THR A 195 18.98 13.02 -19.51
C THR A 195 20.26 12.82 -18.70
N ASN A 196 20.15 12.48 -17.41
CA ASN A 196 21.26 12.51 -16.45
C ASN A 196 21.57 11.15 -15.78
N GLY A 197 20.82 10.07 -16.09
CA GLY A 197 20.95 8.77 -15.43
C GLY A 197 20.09 8.66 -14.17
N ASP A 198 19.80 7.42 -13.74
CA ASP A 198 18.90 7.17 -12.61
C ASP A 198 19.66 7.33 -11.27
N HIS A 199 19.25 8.32 -10.47
CA HIS A 199 19.78 8.54 -9.12
C HIS A 199 18.68 8.23 -8.09
N ASP A 200 19.03 7.44 -7.08
CA ASP A 200 18.13 7.10 -5.98
C ASP A 200 17.76 8.38 -5.21
N GLY A 201 16.46 8.62 -5.03
CA GLY A 201 15.83 9.92 -4.71
C GLY A 201 16.13 10.55 -3.33
N ASN A 202 17.28 10.24 -2.72
CA ASN A 202 17.72 10.82 -1.45
C ASN A 202 18.67 12.02 -1.58
N GLN A 203 19.01 12.44 -2.80
CA GLN A 203 19.68 13.73 -3.03
C GLN A 203 18.70 14.68 -3.71
N TYR A 204 18.02 15.48 -2.89
CA TYR A 204 17.41 16.71 -3.38
C TYR A 204 18.50 17.54 -4.05
N VAL A 205 18.33 17.78 -5.35
CA VAL A 205 19.14 18.76 -6.08
C VAL A 205 18.61 20.13 -5.64
N GLU A 206 19.29 20.76 -4.70
CA GLU A 206 19.19 22.20 -4.51
C GLU A 206 19.88 22.86 -5.72
N GLU A 207 19.09 23.47 -6.61
CA GLU A 207 19.66 24.38 -7.60
C GLU A 207 20.08 25.69 -6.91
N VAL A 208 21.29 26.13 -7.27
CA VAL A 208 22.00 27.35 -6.83
C VAL A 208 21.32 28.62 -7.32
#